data_AF-A0A1S3HWB8-F1
#
_entry.id   AF-A0A1S3HWB8-F1
#
_cell.length_a   1.000
_cell.length_b   1.000
_cell.length_c   1.000
_cell.angle_alpha   90.00
_cell.angle_beta   90.00
_cell.angle_gamma   90.00
#
_symmetry.space_group_name_H-M   'P 1'
#
loop_
_entity.id
_entity.type
_entity.pdbx_description
1 polymer ?
#
loop_
_entity_poly.entity_id
_entity_poly.type
_entity_poly.pdbx_seq_one_letter_code
_entity_poly.pdbx_strand_id
1 'polypeptide(L)'
;MMGLLFCPSLVLALIACVFLSQTHLSLTFGCESNSCYNGGFCDDKPDDQSGFHCICFDKHFGERCELRNCKWGYCFNGATCATNTTNSKQLCICPEGCNGKMCEIAQCGENAHCQYKPHKIPLPGKNDSCNALNHEGCVCNEGYSGDGINCTADGVFDYVFDH
;
A
#
# COMPACT_ATOMS: atom_id res chain seq x y z
N MET A 1 -17.68 60.07 29.61
CA MET A 1 -16.85 58.90 29.31
C MET A 1 -17.24 57.79 30.29
N MET A 2 -17.64 56.62 29.75
CA MET A 2 -17.68 55.30 30.39
C MET A 2 -18.51 55.06 31.66
N GLY A 3 -19.26 53.96 31.62
CA GLY A 3 -19.88 53.35 32.77
C GLY A 3 -20.94 52.33 32.37
N LEU A 4 -20.62 51.41 31.44
CA LEU A 4 -21.48 50.24 31.21
C LEU A 4 -21.55 49.47 32.52
N LEU A 5 -22.70 49.54 33.19
CA LEU A 5 -23.03 48.79 34.40
C LEU A 5 -23.13 47.31 34.03
N PHE A 6 -22.00 46.61 34.06
CA PHE A 6 -21.99 45.16 33.98
C PHE A 6 -22.50 44.62 35.30
N CYS A 7 -23.77 44.20 35.32
CA CYS A 7 -24.35 43.51 36.47
C CYS A 7 -23.54 42.22 36.70
N PRO A 8 -22.79 42.10 37.81
CA PRO A 8 -21.88 40.98 38.03
C PRO A 8 -22.64 39.64 38.07
N SER A 9 -23.91 39.67 38.50
CA SER A 9 -24.80 38.51 38.50
C SER A 9 -25.18 38.03 37.09
N LEU A 10 -25.32 38.94 36.11
CA LEU A 10 -25.62 38.61 34.72
C LEU A 10 -24.37 38.04 34.01
N VAL A 11 -23.19 38.59 34.34
CA VAL A 11 -21.91 38.09 33.85
C VAL A 11 -21.63 36.68 34.40
N LEU A 12 -21.87 36.43 35.69
CA LEU A 12 -21.75 35.09 36.27
C LEU A 12 -22.75 34.09 35.67
N ALA A 13 -24.00 34.52 35.40
CA ALA A 13 -25.00 33.65 34.77
C ALA A 13 -24.65 33.30 33.32
N LEU A 14 -24.10 34.25 32.55
CA LEU A 14 -23.61 33.99 31.19
C LEU A 14 -22.38 33.08 31.20
N ILE A 15 -21.46 33.29 32.13
CA ILE A 15 -20.27 32.43 32.32
C ILE A 15 -20.69 31.02 32.74
N ALA A 16 -21.65 30.88 33.67
CA ALA A 16 -22.21 29.59 34.07
C ALA A 16 -22.97 28.91 32.92
N CYS A 17 -23.72 29.65 32.09
CA CYS A 17 -24.32 29.13 30.87
C CYS A 17 -23.27 28.66 29.85
N VAL A 18 -22.17 29.40 29.68
CA VAL A 18 -21.04 28.99 28.82
C VAL A 18 -20.36 27.73 29.36
N PHE A 19 -20.19 27.59 30.68
CA PHE A 19 -19.66 26.37 31.31
C PHE A 19 -20.63 25.18 31.25
N LEU A 20 -21.94 25.40 31.35
CA LEU A 20 -22.96 24.36 31.21
C LEU A 20 -23.22 23.99 29.74
N SER A 21 -22.96 24.89 28.79
CA SER A 21 -22.96 24.60 27.34
C SER A 21 -21.63 24.02 26.83
N GLN A 22 -20.60 24.00 27.68
CA GLN A 22 -19.30 23.37 27.44
C GLN A 22 -19.14 22.07 28.22
N THR A 23 -20.25 21.40 28.58
CA THR A 23 -20.20 19.93 28.43
C THR A 23 -19.99 19.71 26.95
N HIS A 24 -18.73 19.66 26.54
CA HIS A 24 -18.36 19.17 25.24
C HIS A 24 -19.25 17.95 25.04
N LEU A 25 -20.14 18.06 24.05
CA LEU A 25 -20.64 16.89 23.36
C LEU A 25 -19.40 16.31 22.69
N SER A 26 -18.50 15.74 23.50
CA SER A 26 -17.42 14.92 23.04
C SER A 26 -18.17 13.77 22.43
N LEU A 27 -18.29 13.80 21.11
CA LEU A 27 -18.37 12.59 20.31
C LEU A 27 -17.12 11.78 20.66
N THR A 28 -17.12 11.17 21.85
CA THR A 28 -16.22 10.08 22.17
C THR A 28 -16.67 8.97 21.24
N PHE A 29 -16.07 8.94 20.05
CA PHE A 29 -16.09 7.79 19.18
C PHE A 29 -15.28 6.73 19.92
N GLY A 30 -15.91 6.09 20.90
CA GLY A 30 -15.27 4.97 21.60
C GLY A 30 -15.15 3.76 20.67
N CYS A 31 -14.96 2.61 21.28
CA CYS A 31 -15.06 1.34 20.59
C CYS A 31 -16.50 1.05 20.18
N GLU A 32 -16.85 1.44 18.96
CA GLU A 32 -18.10 1.10 18.30
C GLU A 32 -17.89 -0.03 17.28
N SER A 33 -18.99 -0.60 16.80
CA SER A 33 -18.99 -1.52 15.66
C SER A 33 -18.29 -0.87 14.46
N ASN A 34 -17.14 -1.45 14.06
CA ASN A 34 -16.23 -1.02 13.00
C ASN A 34 -15.16 0.03 13.39
N SER A 35 -14.94 0.37 14.67
CA SER A 35 -13.83 1.28 15.04
C SER A 35 -12.47 0.76 14.57
N CYS A 36 -12.23 -0.55 14.66
CA CYS A 36 -11.05 -1.23 14.09
C CYS A 36 -11.44 -2.20 12.96
N TYR A 37 -10.67 -2.19 11.88
CA TYR A 37 -10.81 -3.06 10.71
C TYR A 37 -9.96 -4.34 10.85
N ASN A 38 -10.22 -5.29 9.96
CA ASN A 38 -9.43 -6.53 9.81
C ASN A 38 -9.24 -7.34 11.09
N GLY A 39 -10.22 -7.28 12.00
CA GLY A 39 -10.20 -8.01 13.26
C GLY A 39 -9.29 -7.40 14.34
N GLY A 40 -8.77 -6.19 14.15
CA GLY A 40 -8.01 -5.48 15.18
C GLY A 40 -8.82 -5.30 16.47
N PHE A 41 -8.13 -5.35 17.61
CA PHE A 41 -8.73 -5.14 18.93
C PHE A 41 -8.89 -3.64 19.20
N CYS A 42 -10.08 -3.22 19.59
CA CYS A 42 -10.35 -1.84 19.96
C CYS A 42 -10.18 -1.66 21.47
N ASP A 43 -9.37 -0.68 21.86
CA ASP A 43 -9.13 -0.26 23.24
C ASP A 43 -9.69 1.16 23.45
N ASP A 44 -10.65 1.33 24.35
CA ASP A 44 -11.24 2.63 24.65
C ASP A 44 -10.21 3.56 25.30
N LYS A 45 -10.04 4.76 24.73
CA LYS A 45 -9.12 5.81 25.20
C LYS A 45 -9.88 7.11 25.38
N PRO A 46 -10.66 7.24 26.46
CA PRO A 46 -11.51 8.42 26.70
C PRO A 46 -10.72 9.72 26.88
N ASP A 47 -9.42 9.62 27.20
CA ASP A 47 -8.51 10.76 27.35
C ASP A 47 -7.84 11.19 26.03
N ASP A 48 -7.94 10.39 24.96
CA ASP A 48 -7.44 10.74 23.63
C ASP A 48 -8.51 11.49 22.80
N GLN A 49 -8.06 12.38 21.91
CA GLN A 49 -8.95 13.16 21.02
C GLN A 49 -9.85 12.29 20.13
N SER A 50 -9.42 11.07 19.78
CA SER A 50 -10.18 10.10 19.00
C SER A 50 -11.17 9.29 19.83
N GLY A 51 -10.97 9.14 21.15
CA GLY A 51 -11.80 8.33 22.04
C GLY A 51 -11.45 6.84 22.08
N PHE A 52 -10.60 6.34 21.18
CA PHE A 52 -10.22 4.93 21.07
C PHE A 52 -8.86 4.74 20.40
N HIS A 53 -8.27 3.55 20.58
CA HIS A 53 -7.06 3.08 19.93
C HIS A 53 -7.22 1.65 19.39
N CYS A 54 -6.71 1.37 18.19
CA CYS A 54 -6.75 0.03 17.61
C CYS A 54 -5.42 -0.70 17.73
N ILE A 55 -5.45 -1.89 18.32
CA ILE A 55 -4.35 -2.85 18.33
C ILE A 55 -4.54 -3.80 17.14
N CYS A 56 -3.66 -3.69 16.15
CA CYS A 56 -3.77 -4.48 14.91
C CYS A 56 -3.17 -5.88 15.05
N PHE A 57 -3.90 -6.88 14.55
CA PHE A 57 -3.40 -8.26 14.46
C PHE A 57 -2.71 -8.54 13.12
N ASP A 58 -1.84 -9.55 13.16
CA ASP A 58 -1.03 -10.11 12.06
C ASP A 58 -1.23 -9.49 10.68
N LYS A 59 -0.17 -8.85 10.20
CA LYS A 59 -0.12 -8.26 8.86
C LYS A 59 -1.17 -7.16 8.63
N HIS A 60 -1.64 -6.45 9.65
CA HIS A 60 -2.47 -5.25 9.49
C HIS A 60 -1.92 -4.07 10.28
N PHE A 61 -2.22 -2.86 9.83
CA PHE A 61 -1.71 -1.60 10.38
C PHE A 61 -2.58 -0.41 9.94
N GLY A 62 -2.21 0.80 10.34
CA GLY A 62 -3.05 2.00 10.20
C GLY A 62 -3.75 2.33 11.52
N GLU A 63 -4.28 3.55 11.64
CA GLU A 63 -4.91 4.04 12.87
C GLU A 63 -6.10 3.17 13.28
N ARG A 64 -6.78 2.58 12.29
CA ARG A 64 -7.93 1.70 12.48
C ARG A 64 -7.64 0.30 11.95
N CYS A 65 -6.39 -0.10 11.77
CA CYS A 65 -6.02 -1.41 11.20
C CYS A 65 -6.58 -1.68 9.79
N GLU A 66 -6.86 -0.63 9.02
CA GLU A 66 -7.44 -0.67 7.69
C GLU A 66 -6.44 -1.11 6.61
N LEU A 67 -5.15 -1.02 6.90
CA LEU A 67 -4.06 -1.38 5.99
C LEU A 67 -3.62 -2.82 6.26
N ARG A 68 -3.25 -3.56 5.21
CA ARG A 68 -2.73 -4.93 5.29
C ARG A 68 -1.29 -4.98 4.79
N ASN A 69 -0.36 -5.54 5.56
CA ASN A 69 1.00 -5.85 5.13
C ASN A 69 0.91 -6.76 3.91
N CYS A 70 1.56 -6.35 2.83
CA CYS A 70 1.82 -7.20 1.68
C CYS A 70 0.58 -7.92 1.16
N LYS A 71 -0.43 -7.13 0.75
CA LYS A 71 -1.52 -7.65 -0.07
C LYS A 71 -0.91 -8.33 -1.31
N TRP A 72 -1.39 -9.54 -1.63
CA TRP A 72 -1.02 -10.24 -2.85
C TRP A 72 -1.20 -9.32 -4.07
N GLY A 73 -0.18 -9.24 -4.92
CA GLY A 73 -0.20 -8.40 -6.12
C GLY A 73 0.17 -6.92 -5.92
N TYR A 74 0.64 -6.50 -4.74
CA TYR A 74 1.17 -5.13 -4.56
C TYR A 74 2.59 -4.96 -5.12
N CYS A 75 3.43 -6.00 -5.03
CA CYS A 75 4.76 -5.98 -5.64
C CYS A 75 4.74 -6.88 -6.88
N PHE A 76 5.31 -6.40 -7.98
CA PHE A 76 5.37 -7.08 -9.27
C PHE A 76 6.73 -7.76 -9.48
N ASN A 77 6.84 -8.52 -10.57
CA ASN A 77 8.10 -9.09 -11.06
C ASN A 77 8.91 -9.87 -10.01
N GLY A 78 8.23 -10.62 -9.14
CA GLY A 78 8.90 -11.44 -8.10
C GLY A 78 9.49 -10.64 -6.94
N ALA A 79 9.16 -9.34 -6.83
CA ALA A 79 9.67 -8.49 -5.76
C ALA A 79 9.20 -8.92 -4.37
N THR A 80 10.10 -8.75 -3.40
CA THR A 80 9.82 -9.07 -2.00
C THR A 80 9.10 -7.90 -1.35
N CYS A 81 7.92 -8.15 -0.80
CA CYS A 81 7.21 -7.12 -0.06
C CYS A 81 7.67 -7.07 1.40
N ALA A 82 7.99 -5.87 1.89
CA ALA A 82 8.40 -5.59 3.25
C ALA A 82 7.60 -4.39 3.83
N THR A 83 7.72 -4.19 5.15
CA THR A 83 7.12 -3.04 5.84
C THR A 83 8.22 -2.14 6.38
N ASN A 84 8.13 -0.84 6.10
CA ASN A 84 9.03 0.15 6.65
C ASN A 84 8.71 0.36 8.13
N THR A 85 9.68 0.09 9.00
CA THR A 85 9.52 0.12 10.45
C THR A 85 9.30 1.52 11.04
N THR A 86 9.63 2.58 10.30
CA THR A 86 9.60 3.96 10.80
C THR A 86 8.26 4.66 10.56
N ASN A 87 7.57 4.34 9.47
CA ASN A 87 6.31 4.98 9.09
C ASN A 87 5.19 3.97 8.82
N SER A 88 5.43 2.70 9.11
CA SER A 88 4.51 1.57 8.88
C SER A 88 4.03 1.45 7.44
N LYS A 89 4.73 2.04 6.45
CA LYS A 89 4.33 1.95 5.03
C LYS A 89 4.85 0.66 4.40
N GLN A 90 4.06 0.09 3.50
CA GLN A 90 4.47 -1.03 2.66
C GLN A 90 5.55 -0.59 1.64
N LEU A 91 6.57 -1.43 1.45
CA LEU A 91 7.70 -1.22 0.55
C LEU A 91 7.92 -2.48 -0.29
N CYS A 92 8.23 -2.32 -1.58
CA CYS A 92 8.69 -3.42 -2.42
C CYS A 92 10.21 -3.36 -2.57
N ILE A 93 10.87 -4.48 -2.31
CA ILE A 93 12.30 -4.69 -2.56
C ILE A 93 12.39 -5.32 -3.95
N CYS A 94 12.83 -4.52 -4.92
CA CYS A 94 12.90 -4.95 -6.31
C CYS A 94 14.10 -5.86 -6.57
N PRO A 95 13.92 -6.95 -7.35
CA PRO A 95 15.04 -7.73 -7.84
C PRO A 95 15.83 -6.91 -8.87
N GLU A 96 17.01 -7.42 -9.22
CA GLU A 96 17.86 -6.83 -10.26
C GLU A 96 17.11 -6.75 -11.60
N GLY A 97 17.30 -5.64 -12.32
CA GLY A 97 16.58 -5.37 -13.56
C GLY A 97 15.14 -4.83 -13.38
N CYS A 98 14.62 -4.77 -12.15
CA CYS A 98 13.29 -4.19 -11.87
C CYS A 98 13.36 -2.88 -11.10
N ASN A 99 12.42 -1.97 -11.37
CA ASN A 99 12.29 -0.71 -10.65
C ASN A 99 10.83 -0.21 -10.57
N GLY A 100 10.64 0.92 -9.89
CA GLY A 100 9.33 1.49 -9.58
C GLY A 100 8.93 1.26 -8.13
N LYS A 101 7.85 1.90 -7.69
CA LYS A 101 7.39 1.80 -6.29
C LYS A 101 6.88 0.41 -5.95
N MET A 102 6.31 -0.26 -6.95
CA MET A 102 5.74 -1.60 -6.87
C MET A 102 6.62 -2.62 -7.61
N CYS A 103 7.82 -2.22 -8.06
CA CYS A 103 8.69 -3.01 -8.94
C CYS A 103 8.00 -3.38 -10.26
N GLU A 104 7.12 -2.50 -10.76
CA GLU A 104 6.28 -2.71 -11.92
C GLU A 104 7.02 -2.62 -13.26
N ILE A 105 8.15 -1.92 -13.31
CA ILE A 105 8.97 -1.80 -14.51
C ILE A 105 10.05 -2.89 -14.48
N ALA A 106 10.11 -3.70 -15.53
CA ALA A 106 11.17 -4.68 -15.74
C ALA A 106 11.96 -4.33 -17.00
N GLN A 107 13.29 -4.25 -16.88
CA GLN A 107 14.19 -4.21 -18.01
C GLN A 107 14.36 -5.63 -18.54
N CYS A 108 14.03 -5.86 -19.80
CA CYS A 108 14.15 -7.19 -20.37
C CYS A 108 15.60 -7.52 -20.71
N GLY A 109 15.94 -8.79 -20.59
CA GLY A 109 17.29 -9.27 -20.90
C GLY A 109 17.62 -9.25 -22.38
N GLU A 110 18.87 -9.56 -22.70
CA GLU A 110 19.25 -9.89 -24.07
C GLU A 110 18.41 -11.09 -24.56
N ASN A 111 17.95 -11.02 -25.82
CA ASN A 111 17.05 -12.01 -26.41
C ASN A 111 15.68 -12.14 -25.71
N ALA A 112 15.16 -11.05 -25.15
CA ALA A 112 13.79 -10.96 -24.69
C ALA A 112 13.03 -9.82 -25.38
N HIS A 113 11.70 -9.85 -25.30
CA HIS A 113 10.83 -8.78 -25.78
C HIS A 113 9.65 -8.55 -24.83
N CYS A 114 9.02 -7.39 -24.94
CA CYS A 114 7.80 -7.11 -24.20
C CYS A 114 6.58 -7.69 -24.91
N GLN A 115 5.71 -8.28 -24.08
CA GLN A 115 4.45 -8.84 -24.53
C GLN A 115 3.33 -8.46 -23.56
N TYR A 116 2.13 -8.18 -24.08
CA TYR A 116 0.94 -8.06 -23.25
C TYR A 116 0.52 -9.44 -22.72
N LYS A 117 0.43 -9.59 -21.40
CA LYS A 117 -0.10 -10.77 -20.72
C LYS A 117 -1.57 -10.50 -20.31
N PRO A 118 -2.47 -11.49 -20.40
CA PRO A 118 -2.26 -12.90 -20.79
C PRO A 118 -2.37 -13.14 -22.31
N HIS A 119 -2.66 -12.11 -23.11
CA HIS A 119 -3.04 -12.27 -24.52
C HIS A 119 -1.88 -12.61 -25.47
N LYS A 120 -0.64 -12.61 -24.99
CA LYS A 120 0.56 -12.94 -25.75
C LYS A 120 0.73 -12.07 -27.00
N ILE A 121 0.43 -10.77 -26.91
CA ILE A 121 0.56 -9.83 -28.02
C ILE A 121 1.92 -9.12 -27.92
N PRO A 122 2.82 -9.26 -28.92
CA PRO A 122 4.10 -8.54 -28.92
C PRO A 122 3.91 -7.02 -28.98
N LEU A 123 4.77 -6.27 -28.27
CA LEU A 123 4.82 -4.81 -28.34
C LEU A 123 5.97 -4.34 -29.26
N PRO A 124 5.72 -4.05 -30.54
CA PRO A 124 6.78 -3.60 -31.45
C PRO A 124 7.36 -2.25 -30.98
N GLY A 125 8.69 -2.18 -30.86
CA GLY A 125 9.43 -0.96 -30.54
C GLY A 125 9.58 -0.64 -29.05
N LYS A 126 9.15 -1.53 -28.14
CA LYS A 126 9.30 -1.36 -26.69
C LYS A 126 9.74 -2.67 -26.04
N ASN A 127 10.87 -3.24 -26.47
CA ASN A 127 11.34 -4.55 -26.00
C ASN A 127 12.25 -4.47 -24.77
N ASP A 128 12.79 -3.29 -24.47
CA ASP A 128 13.83 -3.14 -23.46
C ASP A 128 13.23 -2.91 -22.05
N SER A 129 11.99 -2.41 -21.95
CA SER A 129 11.37 -2.04 -20.67
C SER A 129 9.84 -2.23 -20.66
N CYS A 130 9.34 -3.24 -19.93
CA CYS A 130 7.91 -3.52 -19.81
C CYS A 130 7.34 -2.98 -18.48
N ASN A 131 6.06 -2.58 -18.49
CA ASN A 131 5.33 -2.18 -17.29
C ASN A 131 4.19 -3.15 -16.94
N ALA A 132 4.29 -3.80 -15.79
CA ALA A 132 3.30 -4.74 -15.28
C ALA A 132 1.93 -4.10 -14.98
N LEU A 133 1.87 -2.79 -14.67
CA LEU A 133 0.60 -2.07 -14.50
C LEU A 133 -0.18 -1.94 -15.83
N ASN A 134 0.53 -1.96 -16.95
CA ASN A 134 -0.06 -1.98 -18.28
C ASN A 134 -0.32 -3.42 -18.77
N HIS A 135 -0.20 -4.41 -17.88
CA HIS A 135 -0.22 -5.83 -18.21
C HIS A 135 0.86 -6.25 -19.23
N GLU A 136 1.98 -5.55 -19.25
CA GLU A 136 3.15 -5.90 -20.07
C GLU A 136 4.10 -6.78 -19.25
N GLY A 137 4.86 -7.65 -19.90
CA GLY A 137 5.93 -8.40 -19.24
C GLY A 137 6.97 -8.93 -20.22
N CYS A 138 8.18 -9.13 -19.71
CA CYS A 138 9.28 -9.70 -20.49
C CYS A 138 9.04 -11.18 -20.76
N VAL A 139 9.38 -11.61 -21.97
CA VAL A 139 9.34 -13.00 -22.43
C VAL A 139 10.57 -13.24 -23.31
N CYS A 140 11.26 -14.36 -23.10
CA CYS A 140 12.39 -14.74 -23.94
C CYS A 140 11.95 -14.99 -25.39
N ASN A 141 12.81 -14.65 -26.34
CA ASN A 141 12.61 -14.92 -27.76
C ASN A 141 12.66 -16.43 -28.03
N GLU A 142 12.19 -16.86 -29.20
CA GLU A 142 12.25 -18.27 -29.61
C GLU A 142 13.70 -18.80 -29.58
N GLY A 143 13.87 -20.01 -29.03
CA GLY A 143 15.18 -20.62 -28.82
C GLY A 143 15.92 -20.12 -27.57
N TYR A 144 15.26 -19.38 -26.69
CA TYR A 144 15.77 -18.96 -25.40
C TYR A 144 14.74 -19.24 -24.29
N SER A 145 15.22 -19.66 -23.12
CA SER A 145 14.42 -19.90 -21.92
C SER A 145 14.93 -19.09 -20.74
N GLY A 146 14.04 -18.74 -19.81
CA GLY A 146 14.36 -17.92 -18.64
C GLY A 146 13.15 -17.22 -18.04
N ASP A 147 13.40 -16.22 -17.20
CA ASP A 147 12.38 -15.37 -16.57
C ASP A 147 12.03 -14.11 -17.40
N GLY A 148 12.66 -13.94 -18.57
CA GLY A 148 12.51 -12.77 -19.45
C GLY A 148 13.48 -11.63 -19.12
N ILE A 149 14.11 -11.64 -17.94
CA ILE A 149 15.20 -10.71 -17.57
C ILE A 149 16.55 -11.38 -17.82
N ASN A 150 16.65 -12.68 -17.57
CA ASN A 150 17.80 -13.53 -17.84
C ASN A 150 17.36 -14.65 -18.78
N CYS A 151 17.69 -14.54 -20.06
CA CYS A 151 17.37 -15.53 -21.07
C CYS A 151 18.64 -16.25 -21.53
N THR A 152 18.61 -17.58 -21.53
CA THR A 152 19.71 -18.43 -22.00
C THR A 152 19.27 -19.21 -23.22
N ALA A 153 20.16 -19.35 -24.21
CA ALA A 153 19.86 -20.14 -25.41
C ALA A 153 19.50 -21.57 -25.02
N ASP A 154 18.38 -22.06 -25.55
CA ASP A 154 17.99 -23.44 -25.42
C ASP A 154 19.08 -24.28 -26.09
N GLY A 155 19.71 -25.18 -25.34
CA GLY A 155 20.75 -26.03 -25.88
C GLY A 155 20.21 -26.82 -27.07
N VAL A 156 20.77 -26.59 -28.26
CA VAL A 156 20.47 -27.37 -29.46
C VAL A 156 21.11 -28.76 -29.29
N PHE A 157 20.50 -29.62 -28.49
CA PHE A 157 20.84 -31.03 -28.41
C PHE A 157 19.55 -31.83 -28.47
N ASP A 158 19.15 -32.18 -29.70
CA ASP A 158 18.62 -33.50 -30.09
C ASP A 158 18.33 -33.59 -31.59
N TYR A 159 19.25 -33.09 -32.42
CA TYR A 159 19.39 -33.55 -33.81
C TYR A 159 20.81 -34.09 -34.02
N VAL A 160 21.24 -35.01 -33.17
CA VAL A 160 22.28 -35.95 -33.59
C VAL A 160 21.55 -36.95 -34.48
N PHE A 161 21.88 -36.92 -35.76
CA PHE A 161 21.49 -37.89 -36.76
C PHE A 161 21.81 -39.30 -36.23
N ASP A 162 20.78 -40.07 -35.89
CA ASP A 162 20.91 -41.53 -35.88
C ASP A 162 21.07 -41.95 -37.35
N HIS A 163 22.32 -42.21 -37.73
CA HIS A 163 22.72 -42.86 -38.98
C HIS A 163 22.73 -44.38 -38.80
#